data_AF-A0A2M9CBZ6-F1
#
_entry.id   AF-A0A2M9CBZ6-F1
#
_cell.length_a   1.000
_cell.length_b   1.000
_cell.length_c   1.000
_cell.angle_alpha   90.00
_cell.angle_beta   90.00
_cell.angle_gamma   90.00
#
_symmetry.space_group_name_H-M   'P 1'
#
loop_
_entity.id
_entity.type
_entity.pdbx_description
1 polymer ?
#
loop_
_entity_poly.entity_id
_entity_poly.type
_entity_poly.pdbx_seq_one_letter_code
_entity_poly.pdbx_strand_id
1 'polypeptide(L)'
;MTSFIKILFSSISLTFYAGTFAQTYNVSFTLPQVALMDIEQSSSINLDLIKPTEAGNRLANPSNNTTKWLNYTSAVASGGSRSITASINQNVPGIDIKLQAAQATGGAGTLGTPSSQITLSTVPTTIISGIGGAYTGNGVGNGHQLTFSAVPNNYTNLSASNTSVTVTYTITDNGVSASSNIPVSIASSPSAIIIPPITEAGNNYSGTYTSSDNTIILGTYTIPRSVLLGLALLETGSIVSQIKMYYTPTLWNNSLHLYANRNGGTGTITGVCLGCSVYFNNGNTYPEILQTDSAFFDLMFAGTLGLLVTQISYSSIPISIRLGGVSVTVPAATYTAQINFHQ
;
A
#
# COMPACT_ATOMS: atom_id res chain seq x y z
N MET A 1 -45.23 41.90 -64.29
CA MET A 1 -45.33 40.73 -63.39
C MET A 1 -44.03 39.96 -63.47
N THR A 2 -43.19 40.00 -62.43
CA THR A 2 -42.54 38.86 -61.75
C THR A 2 -41.46 39.42 -60.82
N SER A 3 -41.77 39.41 -59.53
CA SER A 3 -40.90 39.85 -58.44
C SER A 3 -40.04 38.65 -58.02
N PHE A 4 -38.71 38.77 -58.09
CA PHE A 4 -37.79 37.75 -57.56
C PHE A 4 -37.31 38.18 -56.16
N ILE A 5 -37.90 37.56 -55.13
CA ILE A 5 -37.43 37.59 -53.75
C ILE A 5 -36.10 36.81 -53.68
N LYS A 6 -35.01 37.49 -53.31
CA LYS A 6 -33.75 36.84 -52.93
C LYS A 6 -33.79 36.54 -51.43
N ILE A 7 -33.99 35.26 -51.07
CA ILE A 7 -33.82 34.79 -49.68
C ILE A 7 -32.32 34.64 -49.42
N LEU A 8 -31.81 35.45 -48.50
CA LEU A 8 -30.43 35.38 -48.01
C LEU A 8 -30.34 34.25 -46.98
N PHE A 9 -29.72 33.12 -47.33
CA PHE A 9 -29.35 32.08 -46.35
C PHE A 9 -28.13 32.58 -45.56
N SER A 10 -28.38 33.16 -44.38
CA SER A 10 -27.34 33.41 -43.39
C SER A 10 -26.97 32.08 -42.73
N SER A 11 -25.80 31.54 -43.06
CA SER A 11 -25.20 30.41 -42.35
C SER A 11 -24.86 30.82 -40.92
N ILE A 12 -25.77 30.54 -39.98
CA ILE A 12 -25.51 30.70 -38.55
C ILE A 12 -24.51 29.60 -38.15
N SER A 13 -23.25 29.95 -37.94
CA SER A 13 -22.29 29.05 -37.30
C SER A 13 -22.62 29.02 -35.81
N LEU A 14 -23.31 27.96 -35.37
CA LEU A 14 -23.55 27.70 -33.96
C LEU A 14 -22.25 27.14 -33.35
N THR A 15 -21.41 28.00 -32.77
CA THR A 15 -20.31 27.56 -31.90
C THR A 15 -20.90 27.05 -30.59
N PHE A 16 -20.92 25.73 -30.40
CA PHE A 16 -21.29 25.11 -29.14
C PHE A 16 -20.16 25.33 -28.12
N TYR A 17 -20.32 26.29 -27.22
CA TYR A 17 -19.50 26.33 -26.00
C TYR A 17 -19.96 25.21 -25.08
N ALA A 18 -19.15 24.15 -24.97
CA ALA A 18 -19.22 23.24 -23.84
C ALA A 18 -18.56 23.96 -22.65
N GLY A 19 -19.34 24.27 -21.61
CA GLY A 19 -18.78 24.67 -20.33
C GLY A 19 -17.88 23.55 -19.83
N THR A 20 -16.69 23.91 -19.34
CA THR A 20 -15.73 22.95 -18.82
C THR A 20 -15.94 22.84 -17.31
N PHE A 21 -16.35 21.66 -16.85
CA PHE A 21 -16.30 21.31 -15.43
C PHE A 21 -14.93 20.74 -15.12
N ALA A 22 -14.25 21.29 -14.12
CA ALA A 22 -13.03 20.71 -13.56
C ALA A 22 -12.96 21.00 -12.06
N GLN A 23 -12.75 19.97 -11.25
CA GLN A 23 -12.48 20.07 -9.81
C GLN A 23 -11.26 19.23 -9.45
N THR A 24 -10.36 19.84 -8.67
CA THR A 24 -9.08 19.24 -8.28
C THR A 24 -9.01 19.09 -6.77
N TYR A 25 -8.55 17.93 -6.30
CA TYR A 25 -8.40 17.61 -4.88
C TYR A 25 -6.99 17.08 -4.61
N ASN A 26 -6.31 17.60 -3.60
CA ASN A 26 -5.03 17.04 -3.15
C ASN A 26 -5.29 15.85 -2.22
N VAL A 27 -4.60 14.74 -2.48
CA VAL A 27 -4.58 13.55 -1.62
C VAL A 27 -3.17 13.29 -1.10
N SER A 28 -3.05 12.89 0.16
CA SER A 28 -1.78 12.62 0.82
C SER A 28 -1.87 11.38 1.69
N PHE A 29 -1.06 10.34 1.43
CA PHE A 29 -1.03 9.06 2.14
C PHE A 29 0.34 8.82 2.79
N THR A 30 0.37 8.48 4.08
CA THR A 30 1.63 8.19 4.79
C THR A 30 1.77 6.69 5.03
N LEU A 31 2.85 6.11 4.53
CA LEU A 31 3.29 4.77 4.91
C LEU A 31 4.32 4.86 6.04
N PRO A 32 4.07 4.27 7.22
CA PRO A 32 4.99 4.35 8.34
C PRO A 32 6.20 3.44 8.13
N GLN A 33 7.30 3.74 8.82
CA GLN A 33 8.38 2.77 8.97
C GLN A 33 7.93 1.65 9.92
N VAL A 34 8.36 0.42 9.62
CA VAL A 34 8.03 -0.78 10.40
C VAL A 34 9.31 -1.56 10.61
N ALA A 35 9.59 -1.98 11.83
CA ALA A 35 10.71 -2.86 12.18
C ALA A 35 10.22 -3.87 13.22
N LEU A 36 9.78 -5.03 12.74
CA LEU A 36 9.36 -6.16 13.56
C LEU A 36 10.27 -7.34 13.27
N MET A 37 10.62 -8.11 14.29
CA MET A 37 11.44 -9.29 14.17
C MET A 37 10.96 -10.32 15.19
N ASP A 38 10.90 -11.58 14.78
CA ASP A 38 10.55 -12.70 15.64
C ASP A 38 11.48 -13.89 15.39
N ILE A 39 11.61 -14.74 16.42
CA ILE A 39 12.27 -16.04 16.34
C ILE A 39 11.21 -17.13 16.48
N GLU A 40 11.00 -17.85 15.40
CA GLU A 40 10.01 -18.90 15.34
C GLU A 40 10.44 -20.11 16.16
N GLN A 41 9.43 -20.71 16.80
CA GLN A 41 9.54 -21.71 17.85
C GLN A 41 10.17 -21.10 19.12
N SER A 42 9.36 -20.80 20.13
CA SER A 42 9.83 -20.24 21.41
C SER A 42 10.53 -21.23 22.35
N SER A 43 10.61 -22.50 21.98
CA SER A 43 11.25 -23.55 22.79
C SER A 43 12.77 -23.38 22.89
N SER A 44 13.37 -23.84 23.99
CA SER A 44 14.84 -23.94 24.06
C SER A 44 15.36 -25.01 23.09
N ILE A 45 16.63 -24.86 22.66
CA ILE A 45 17.37 -25.89 21.94
C ILE A 45 18.43 -26.49 22.87
N ASN A 46 18.72 -27.78 22.69
CA ASN A 46 19.80 -28.47 23.40
C ASN A 46 20.95 -28.77 22.42
N LEU A 47 22.18 -28.57 22.89
CA LEU A 47 23.42 -28.85 22.15
C LEU A 47 24.32 -29.71 23.02
N ASP A 48 23.98 -31.00 23.11
CA ASP A 48 24.63 -31.94 24.03
C ASP A 48 25.90 -32.54 23.42
N LEU A 49 27.06 -32.23 24.02
CA LEU A 49 28.31 -32.87 23.63
C LEU A 49 28.25 -34.37 23.88
N ILE A 50 28.81 -35.13 22.94
CA ILE A 50 28.80 -36.58 22.99
C ILE A 50 30.05 -37.05 23.72
N LYS A 51 29.85 -37.78 24.83
CA LYS A 51 30.92 -38.38 25.62
C LYS A 51 31.76 -39.36 24.77
N PRO A 52 33.08 -39.45 24.99
CA PRO A 52 33.91 -40.47 24.34
C PRO A 52 33.51 -41.88 24.82
N THR A 53 33.64 -42.87 23.94
CA THR A 53 33.37 -44.29 24.23
C THR A 53 34.61 -45.08 24.66
N GLU A 54 35.80 -44.48 24.52
CA GLU A 54 37.08 -45.10 24.83
C GLU A 54 38.00 -44.08 25.50
N ALA A 55 38.82 -44.55 26.45
CA ALA A 55 39.76 -43.71 27.16
C ALA A 55 40.77 -43.06 26.21
N GLY A 56 41.07 -41.78 26.43
CA GLY A 56 41.98 -41.00 25.58
C GLY A 56 41.32 -40.33 24.37
N ASN A 57 40.07 -40.68 24.04
CA ASN A 57 39.33 -40.00 22.98
C ASN A 57 38.74 -38.67 23.44
N ARG A 58 38.62 -37.73 22.50
CA ARG A 58 38.01 -36.42 22.70
C ARG A 58 36.47 -36.49 22.70
N LEU A 59 35.83 -35.46 23.25
CA LEU A 59 34.39 -35.21 23.05
C LEU A 59 34.08 -35.04 21.56
N ALA A 60 32.92 -35.55 21.13
CA ALA A 60 32.37 -35.25 19.82
C ALA A 60 31.31 -34.14 19.93
N ASN A 61 31.20 -33.34 18.86
CA ASN A 61 30.24 -32.23 18.80
C ASN A 61 28.81 -32.79 18.71
N PRO A 62 27.79 -32.08 19.25
CA PRO A 62 26.40 -32.36 18.94
C PRO A 62 26.12 -32.21 17.44
N SER A 63 25.05 -32.84 16.98
CA SER A 63 24.43 -32.49 15.71
C SER A 63 23.98 -31.03 15.72
N ASN A 64 24.12 -30.35 14.59
CA ASN A 64 23.63 -28.97 14.46
C ASN A 64 22.12 -28.90 14.68
N ASN A 65 21.66 -27.85 15.34
CA ASN A 65 20.23 -27.55 15.45
C ASN A 65 19.83 -26.53 14.36
N THR A 66 18.79 -26.86 13.60
CA THR A 66 18.27 -26.02 12.50
C THR A 66 16.78 -25.73 12.65
N THR A 67 16.24 -25.77 13.86
CA THR A 67 14.78 -25.71 14.06
C THR A 67 14.26 -24.27 14.14
N LYS A 68 15.12 -23.31 14.49
CA LYS A 68 14.77 -21.89 14.61
C LYS A 68 14.76 -21.18 13.26
N TRP A 69 13.80 -20.28 13.10
CA TRP A 69 13.70 -19.38 11.96
C TRP A 69 13.65 -17.94 12.46
N LEU A 70 14.30 -17.05 11.72
CA LEU A 70 14.28 -15.63 11.97
C LEU A 70 13.38 -14.97 10.93
N ASN A 71 12.30 -14.36 11.41
CA ASN A 71 11.28 -13.71 10.59
C ASN A 71 11.32 -12.22 10.88
N TYR A 72 11.06 -11.38 9.88
CA TYR A 72 10.97 -9.93 10.08
C TYR A 72 10.07 -9.26 9.06
N THR A 73 9.58 -8.10 9.48
CA THR A 73 8.93 -7.10 8.63
C THR A 73 9.70 -5.79 8.74
N SER A 74 10.11 -5.27 7.60
CA SER A 74 10.91 -4.06 7.47
C SER A 74 10.26 -3.14 6.43
N ALA A 75 9.75 -1.99 6.85
CA ALA A 75 9.46 -0.85 5.97
C ALA A 75 10.47 0.26 6.30
N VAL A 76 11.24 0.68 5.30
CA VAL A 76 12.29 1.71 5.39
C VAL A 76 11.96 2.85 4.44
N ALA A 77 12.49 4.04 4.73
CA ALA A 77 12.46 5.14 3.76
C ALA A 77 13.29 4.78 2.51
N SER A 78 13.12 5.55 1.43
CA SER A 78 13.89 5.34 0.19
C SER A 78 15.39 5.40 0.47
N GLY A 79 16.13 4.39 0.01
CA GLY A 79 17.58 4.25 0.26
C GLY A 79 17.97 3.77 1.66
N GLY A 80 17.01 3.61 2.58
CA GLY A 80 17.26 3.07 3.92
C GLY A 80 17.53 1.56 3.92
N SER A 81 18.21 1.08 4.95
CA SER A 81 18.41 -0.35 5.18
C SER A 81 18.54 -0.67 6.66
N ARG A 82 18.37 -1.95 7.00
CA ARG A 82 18.53 -2.48 8.35
C ARG A 82 19.53 -3.63 8.39
N SER A 83 20.01 -3.92 9.57
CA SER A 83 20.78 -5.12 9.86
C SER A 83 20.28 -5.79 11.12
N ILE A 84 20.57 -7.08 11.23
CA ILE A 84 20.29 -7.87 12.43
C ILE A 84 21.61 -8.32 13.03
N THR A 85 21.78 -8.08 14.33
CA THR A 85 22.90 -8.55 15.13
C THR A 85 22.46 -9.66 16.08
N ALA A 86 23.38 -10.54 16.45
CA ALA A 86 23.20 -11.53 17.51
C ALA A 86 24.32 -11.43 18.56
N SER A 87 23.96 -11.65 19.82
CA SER A 87 24.90 -11.78 20.95
C SER A 87 24.37 -12.78 21.97
N ILE A 88 25.23 -13.28 22.84
CA ILE A 88 24.87 -14.13 23.97
C ILE A 88 25.05 -13.39 25.30
N ASN A 89 24.25 -13.73 26.30
CA ASN A 89 24.32 -13.08 27.62
C ASN A 89 25.58 -13.45 28.42
N GLN A 90 26.21 -14.57 28.12
CA GLN A 90 27.43 -15.05 28.75
C GLN A 90 28.19 -16.00 27.82
N ASN A 91 29.52 -16.02 27.92
CA ASN A 91 30.33 -17.05 27.27
C ASN A 91 30.19 -18.38 28.01
N VAL A 92 30.34 -19.49 27.28
CA VAL A 92 30.43 -20.83 27.88
C VAL A 92 31.91 -21.22 27.98
N PRO A 93 32.46 -21.40 29.19
CA PRO A 93 33.85 -21.80 29.35
C PRO A 93 34.17 -23.09 28.57
N GLY A 94 35.21 -23.03 27.73
CA GLY A 94 35.69 -24.18 26.96
C GLY A 94 34.85 -24.55 25.73
N ILE A 95 33.73 -23.87 25.45
CA ILE A 95 32.82 -24.14 24.32
C ILE A 95 32.58 -22.89 23.48
N ASP A 96 32.76 -23.02 22.16
CA ASP A 96 32.25 -22.07 21.19
C ASP A 96 30.81 -22.43 20.81
N ILE A 97 29.88 -21.50 21.01
CA ILE A 97 28.56 -21.55 20.39
C ILE A 97 28.65 -20.77 19.08
N LYS A 98 28.33 -21.44 17.96
CA LYS A 98 28.36 -20.83 16.64
C LYS A 98 26.97 -20.72 16.05
N LEU A 99 26.76 -19.67 15.26
CA LEU A 99 25.51 -19.36 14.59
C LEU A 99 25.76 -19.08 13.11
N GLN A 100 24.90 -19.60 12.25
CA GLN A 100 24.83 -19.23 10.84
C GLN A 100 23.36 -19.06 10.43
N ALA A 101 23.04 -17.93 9.83
CA ALA A 101 21.75 -17.73 9.17
C ALA A 101 21.86 -18.21 7.71
N ALA A 102 20.86 -18.96 7.24
CA ALA A 102 20.75 -19.34 5.84
C ALA A 102 20.24 -18.15 4.99
N GLN A 103 20.30 -18.29 3.66
CA GLN A 103 19.57 -17.39 2.77
C GLN A 103 18.07 -17.42 3.08
N ALA A 104 17.40 -16.28 2.95
CA ALA A 104 15.98 -16.22 3.26
C ALA A 104 15.14 -17.06 2.28
N THR A 105 14.06 -17.66 2.80
CA THR A 105 13.00 -18.28 1.99
C THR A 105 11.66 -17.60 2.26
N GLY A 106 10.77 -17.62 1.27
CA GLY A 106 9.48 -16.93 1.35
C GLY A 106 9.58 -15.41 1.25
N GLY A 107 8.46 -14.73 1.51
CA GLY A 107 8.43 -13.27 1.58
C GLY A 107 8.62 -12.54 0.25
N ALA A 108 8.86 -11.23 0.35
CA ALA A 108 9.19 -10.37 -0.78
C ALA A 108 10.03 -9.16 -0.35
N GLY A 109 10.69 -8.51 -1.32
CA GLY A 109 11.53 -7.34 -1.11
C GLY A 109 13.02 -7.67 -0.97
N THR A 110 13.78 -6.75 -0.38
CA THR A 110 15.22 -6.95 -0.14
C THR A 110 15.45 -7.61 1.22
N LEU A 111 15.56 -8.94 1.23
CA LEU A 111 15.64 -9.78 2.43
C LEU A 111 17.04 -9.83 3.09
N GLY A 112 17.91 -8.88 2.76
CA GLY A 112 19.27 -8.82 3.28
C GLY A 112 20.17 -9.99 2.88
N THR A 113 21.42 -9.92 3.33
CA THR A 113 22.47 -10.90 3.06
C THR A 113 22.99 -11.46 4.38
N PRO A 114 22.90 -12.78 4.60
CA PRO A 114 23.49 -13.45 5.76
C PRO A 114 25.02 -13.38 5.78
N SER A 115 25.59 -13.23 6.96
CA SER A 115 27.03 -13.41 7.20
C SER A 115 27.44 -14.88 7.09
N SER A 116 28.75 -15.14 6.97
CA SER A 116 29.29 -16.48 7.23
C SER A 116 29.01 -16.93 8.67
N GLN A 117 29.23 -18.21 8.96
CA GLN A 117 29.15 -18.72 10.34
C GLN A 117 30.01 -17.87 11.30
N ILE A 118 29.42 -17.44 12.41
CA ILE A 118 30.09 -16.67 13.46
C ILE A 118 30.20 -17.48 14.74
N THR A 119 31.18 -17.14 15.58
CA THR A 119 31.21 -17.55 17.00
C THR A 119 30.49 -16.48 17.82
N LEU A 120 29.45 -16.86 18.54
CA LEU A 120 28.69 -15.93 19.37
C LEU A 120 29.52 -15.46 20.56
N SER A 121 29.37 -14.19 20.91
CA SER A 121 29.98 -13.57 22.09
C SER A 121 29.02 -12.59 22.76
N THR A 122 29.44 -11.99 23.87
CA THR A 122 28.69 -10.91 24.52
C THR A 122 28.68 -9.61 23.72
N VAL A 123 29.48 -9.52 22.64
CA VAL A 123 29.49 -8.39 21.72
C VAL A 123 28.55 -8.67 20.54
N PRO A 124 27.53 -7.83 20.30
CA PRO A 124 26.64 -7.95 19.15
C PRO A 124 27.42 -7.99 17.83
N THR A 125 27.16 -9.01 17.03
CA THR A 125 27.79 -9.21 15.72
C THR A 125 26.71 -9.31 14.65
N THR A 126 26.90 -8.62 13.52
CA THR A 126 25.96 -8.65 12.40
C THR A 126 25.86 -10.05 11.79
N ILE A 127 24.65 -10.60 11.75
CA ILE A 127 24.33 -11.89 11.13
C ILE A 127 23.58 -11.74 9.81
N ILE A 128 22.87 -10.63 9.61
CA ILE A 128 22.18 -10.28 8.35
C ILE A 128 22.36 -8.78 8.13
N SER A 129 22.75 -8.38 6.93
CA SER A 129 22.97 -6.99 6.55
C SER A 129 22.14 -6.59 5.33
N GLY A 130 21.89 -5.29 5.14
CA GLY A 130 21.25 -4.78 3.92
C GLY A 130 19.78 -5.17 3.75
N ILE A 131 19.04 -5.32 4.84
CA ILE A 131 17.59 -5.56 4.80
C ILE A 131 16.89 -4.27 4.35
N GLY A 132 16.19 -4.28 3.23
CA GLY A 132 15.47 -3.12 2.71
C GLY A 132 14.01 -3.10 3.14
N GLY A 133 13.14 -2.60 2.25
CA GLY A 133 11.70 -2.80 2.36
C GLY A 133 11.37 -4.26 2.05
N ALA A 134 10.96 -5.04 3.04
CA ALA A 134 10.77 -6.48 2.93
C ALA A 134 9.90 -7.07 4.05
N TYR A 135 9.27 -8.21 3.76
CA TYR A 135 8.70 -9.11 4.76
C TYR A 135 9.12 -10.53 4.43
N THR A 136 9.42 -11.35 5.43
CA THR A 136 9.91 -12.73 5.22
C THR A 136 8.81 -13.76 4.98
N GLY A 137 7.54 -13.44 5.30
CA GLY A 137 6.53 -14.44 5.66
C GLY A 137 6.62 -14.79 7.14
N ASN A 138 5.52 -15.23 7.74
CA ASN A 138 5.40 -15.59 9.15
C ASN A 138 5.49 -17.11 9.36
N GLY A 139 6.08 -17.58 10.47
CA GLY A 139 6.17 -19.00 10.79
C GLY A 139 7.42 -19.71 10.27
N VAL A 140 7.58 -20.96 10.73
CA VAL A 140 8.62 -21.90 10.31
C VAL A 140 8.63 -22.07 8.79
N GLY A 141 9.82 -22.01 8.18
CA GLY A 141 10.00 -22.12 6.73
C GLY A 141 10.05 -20.77 6.00
N ASN A 142 9.80 -19.67 6.72
CA ASN A 142 9.90 -18.31 6.21
C ASN A 142 11.06 -17.57 6.87
N GLY A 143 11.71 -16.67 6.13
CA GLY A 143 12.86 -15.92 6.61
C GLY A 143 14.13 -16.76 6.63
N HIS A 144 14.98 -16.57 7.62
CA HIS A 144 16.31 -17.20 7.67
C HIS A 144 16.32 -18.36 8.65
N GLN A 145 16.54 -19.58 8.16
CA GLN A 145 16.81 -20.72 9.05
C GLN A 145 18.11 -20.48 9.81
N LEU A 146 18.07 -20.65 11.12
CA LEU A 146 19.23 -20.48 11.99
C LEU A 146 19.84 -21.84 12.31
N THR A 147 21.13 -21.99 12.00
CA THR A 147 21.93 -23.18 12.34
C THR A 147 22.80 -22.89 13.55
N PHE A 148 22.56 -23.60 14.65
CA PHE A 148 23.38 -23.56 15.86
C PHE A 148 24.26 -24.80 15.96
N SER A 149 25.50 -24.60 16.40
CA SER A 149 26.44 -25.68 16.69
C SER A 149 27.29 -25.34 17.92
N ALA A 150 27.68 -26.36 18.68
CA ALA A 150 28.61 -26.21 19.80
C ALA A 150 29.90 -26.99 19.51
N VAL A 151 31.05 -26.38 19.81
CA VAL A 151 32.37 -26.97 19.55
C VAL A 151 33.28 -26.74 20.77
N PRO A 152 33.92 -27.77 21.33
CA PRO A 152 34.98 -27.58 22.32
C PRO A 152 36.15 -26.76 21.78
N ASN A 153 36.48 -25.67 22.47
CA ASN A 153 37.60 -24.79 22.11
C ASN A 153 38.81 -24.93 23.05
N ASN A 154 38.57 -25.22 24.34
CA ASN A 154 39.61 -25.34 25.34
C ASN A 154 39.20 -26.33 26.44
N TYR A 155 39.84 -27.50 26.44
CA TYR A 155 39.56 -28.59 27.37
C TYR A 155 39.89 -28.26 28.84
N THR A 156 40.80 -27.32 29.12
CA THR A 156 41.12 -26.95 30.51
C THR A 156 39.97 -26.26 31.22
N ASN A 157 39.06 -25.66 30.45
CA ASN A 157 37.94 -24.87 30.94
C ASN A 157 36.61 -25.64 30.88
N LEU A 158 36.63 -26.89 30.42
CA LEU A 158 35.45 -27.73 30.36
C LEU A 158 35.09 -28.28 31.74
N SER A 159 33.82 -28.16 32.09
CA SER A 159 33.23 -28.82 33.25
C SER A 159 31.99 -29.59 32.83
N ALA A 160 31.73 -30.74 33.46
CA ALA A 160 30.50 -31.50 33.25
C ALA A 160 29.32 -30.80 33.94
N SER A 161 28.80 -29.75 33.31
CA SER A 161 27.68 -28.95 33.80
C SER A 161 26.78 -28.48 32.66
N ASN A 162 25.52 -28.19 32.99
CA ASN A 162 24.59 -27.57 32.06
C ASN A 162 24.68 -26.05 32.18
N THR A 163 24.87 -25.36 31.05
CA THR A 163 24.90 -23.90 31.00
C THR A 163 23.79 -23.40 30.09
N SER A 164 22.84 -22.64 30.64
CA SER A 164 21.80 -21.98 29.85
C SER A 164 22.32 -20.65 29.29
N VAL A 165 22.22 -20.47 27.98
CA VAL A 165 22.63 -19.25 27.30
C VAL A 165 21.44 -18.66 26.56
N THR A 166 21.22 -17.37 26.74
CA THR A 166 20.23 -16.61 25.99
C THR A 166 20.90 -15.91 24.83
N VAL A 167 20.41 -16.17 23.62
CA VAL A 167 20.82 -15.45 22.41
C VAL A 167 19.86 -14.28 22.21
N THR A 168 20.39 -13.07 22.17
CA THR A 168 19.64 -11.85 21.89
C THR A 168 19.88 -11.43 20.45
N TYR A 169 18.79 -11.18 19.73
CA TYR A 169 18.80 -10.62 18.39
C TYR A 169 18.37 -9.16 18.44
N THR A 170 18.92 -8.32 17.57
CA THR A 170 18.51 -6.92 17.46
C THR A 170 18.48 -6.50 16.01
N ILE A 171 17.34 -5.97 15.56
CA ILE A 171 17.20 -5.32 14.27
C ILE A 171 17.45 -3.81 14.44
N THR A 172 18.30 -3.23 13.60
CA THR A 172 18.73 -1.82 13.71
C THR A 172 18.58 -1.12 12.37
N ASP A 173 18.11 0.13 12.40
CA ASP A 173 18.07 1.00 11.24
C ASP A 173 19.46 1.60 10.98
N ASN A 174 19.99 1.42 9.77
CA ASN A 174 21.35 1.82 9.40
C ASN A 174 21.40 3.19 8.73
N GLY A 175 20.30 3.94 8.74
CA GLY A 175 20.32 5.37 8.49
C GLY A 175 19.28 5.82 7.49
N VAL A 176 18.08 6.14 7.96
CA VAL A 176 17.35 7.38 7.65
C VAL A 176 16.46 7.71 8.87
N SER A 177 16.46 8.95 9.35
CA SER A 177 15.59 9.35 10.47
C SER A 177 14.12 9.03 10.18
N ALA A 178 13.40 8.54 11.20
CA ALA A 178 12.00 8.17 11.08
C ALA A 178 11.14 9.32 10.54
N SER A 179 10.38 9.07 9.47
CA SER A 179 9.22 9.91 9.18
C SER A 179 8.22 9.70 10.31
N SER A 180 7.84 10.78 10.99
CA SER A 180 6.80 10.71 12.01
C SER A 180 5.50 10.17 11.40
N ASN A 181 4.73 9.41 12.18
CA ASN A 181 3.40 8.96 11.80
C ASN A 181 2.45 10.17 11.68
N ILE A 182 2.46 10.84 10.53
CA ILE A 182 1.53 11.94 10.24
C ILE A 182 0.28 11.33 9.59
N PRO A 183 -0.93 11.56 10.15
CA PRO A 183 -2.16 11.05 9.58
C PRO A 183 -2.35 11.53 8.13
N VAL A 184 -2.94 10.66 7.31
CA VAL A 184 -3.37 10.91 5.93
C VAL A 184 -4.32 12.11 5.92
N SER A 185 -4.09 13.10 5.07
CA SER A 185 -5.01 14.22 4.91
C SER A 185 -5.40 14.36 3.44
N ILE A 186 -6.70 14.52 3.20
CA ILE A 186 -7.24 14.91 1.91
C ILE A 186 -7.54 16.40 2.06
N ALA A 187 -6.88 17.25 1.28
CA ALA A 187 -7.15 18.69 1.37
C ALA A 187 -8.60 18.92 0.93
N SER A 188 -9.42 19.39 1.90
CA SER A 188 -10.88 19.63 1.88
C SER A 188 -11.77 18.62 2.63
N SER A 189 -11.23 17.59 3.28
CA SER A 189 -11.99 16.76 4.23
C SER A 189 -11.12 16.23 5.37
N PRO A 190 -11.58 16.28 6.64
CA PRO A 190 -10.80 15.86 7.80
C PRO A 190 -10.58 14.34 7.91
N SER A 191 -11.00 13.57 6.91
CA SER A 191 -11.08 12.12 6.98
C SER A 191 -9.93 11.40 6.30
N ALA A 192 -8.97 10.98 7.12
CA ALA A 192 -7.81 10.18 6.76
C ALA A 192 -8.18 8.76 6.28
N ILE A 193 -7.48 8.22 5.28
CA ILE A 193 -7.35 6.76 5.12
C ILE A 193 -6.50 6.24 6.27
N ILE A 194 -7.00 5.29 7.05
CA ILE A 194 -6.27 4.69 8.17
C ILE A 194 -5.68 3.35 7.70
N ILE A 195 -4.35 3.26 7.75
CA ILE A 195 -3.63 2.01 7.52
C ILE A 195 -3.29 1.43 8.90
N PRO A 196 -3.82 0.25 9.27
CA PRO A 196 -3.54 -0.36 10.55
C PRO A 196 -2.04 -0.73 10.65
N PRO A 197 -1.45 -0.65 11.86
CA PRO A 197 -0.08 -1.10 12.05
C PRO A 197 0.03 -2.60 11.80
N ILE A 198 1.17 -3.03 11.27
CA ILE A 198 1.53 -4.44 11.25
C ILE A 198 1.90 -4.81 12.68
N THR A 199 1.37 -5.92 13.20
CA THR A 199 1.57 -6.35 14.58
C THR A 199 2.43 -7.59 14.72
N GLU A 200 2.77 -8.24 13.60
CA GLU A 200 3.46 -9.54 13.58
C GLU A 200 4.60 -9.51 12.58
N ALA A 201 5.73 -10.11 12.95
CA ALA A 201 6.90 -10.18 12.11
C ALA A 201 6.65 -11.09 10.90
N GLY A 202 7.26 -10.77 9.76
CA GLY A 202 7.08 -11.53 8.53
C GLY A 202 5.78 -11.22 7.80
N ASN A 203 4.86 -10.43 8.35
CA ASN A 203 3.64 -10.02 7.65
C ASN A 203 3.84 -8.76 6.79
N ASN A 204 3.03 -8.64 5.74
CA ASN A 204 2.87 -7.43 4.94
C ASN A 204 1.56 -6.71 5.29
N TYR A 205 1.40 -5.48 4.80
CA TYR A 205 0.07 -4.87 4.65
C TYR A 205 -0.82 -5.76 3.77
N SER A 206 -2.13 -5.74 4.03
CA SER A 206 -3.10 -6.57 3.33
C SER A 206 -4.29 -5.76 2.82
N GLY A 207 -4.74 -6.11 1.61
CA GLY A 207 -5.94 -5.57 1.00
C GLY A 207 -5.83 -4.11 0.55
N THR A 208 -6.95 -3.41 0.69
CA THR A 208 -7.13 -2.02 0.28
C THR A 208 -7.66 -1.20 1.45
N TYR A 209 -7.33 0.07 1.49
CA TYR A 209 -7.72 0.97 2.57
C TYR A 209 -8.62 2.07 2.03
N THR A 210 -9.82 2.20 2.58
CA THR A 210 -10.80 3.19 2.14
C THR A 210 -10.83 4.35 3.12
N SER A 211 -11.03 5.56 2.61
CA SER A 211 -11.36 6.73 3.43
C SER A 211 -12.71 6.54 4.14
N SER A 212 -13.00 7.34 5.16
CA SER A 212 -14.39 7.40 5.66
C SER A 212 -15.35 7.82 4.53
N ASP A 213 -16.65 7.63 4.72
CA ASP A 213 -17.62 8.03 3.70
C ASP A 213 -17.56 9.54 3.40
N ASN A 214 -17.77 9.89 2.13
CA ASN A 214 -17.97 11.25 1.63
C ASN A 214 -16.75 12.18 1.80
N THR A 215 -15.53 11.67 1.60
CA THR A 215 -14.31 12.49 1.72
C THR A 215 -14.17 13.57 0.66
N ILE A 216 -14.70 13.34 -0.53
CA ILE A 216 -14.76 14.34 -1.58
C ILE A 216 -16.23 14.60 -1.89
N ILE A 217 -16.61 15.86 -2.06
CA ILE A 217 -17.94 16.23 -2.56
C ILE A 217 -17.73 17.02 -3.85
N LEU A 218 -18.12 16.45 -4.98
CA LEU A 218 -18.13 17.22 -6.22
C LEU A 218 -19.25 18.26 -6.14
N GLY A 219 -18.86 19.53 -6.32
CA GLY A 219 -19.76 20.66 -6.43
C GLY A 219 -20.75 20.57 -7.60
N THR A 220 -21.72 21.47 -7.57
CA THR A 220 -22.79 21.53 -8.57
C THR A 220 -22.25 21.84 -9.96
N TYR A 221 -22.73 21.10 -10.95
CA TYR A 221 -22.48 21.39 -12.35
C TYR A 221 -23.78 21.41 -13.13
N THR A 222 -23.94 22.43 -13.96
CA THR A 222 -25.08 22.62 -14.84
C THR A 222 -24.65 22.44 -16.27
N ILE A 223 -25.34 21.55 -16.99
CA ILE A 223 -25.08 21.31 -18.40
C ILE A 223 -25.40 22.60 -19.19
N PRO A 224 -24.46 23.10 -20.01
CA PRO A 224 -24.69 24.29 -20.82
C PRO A 224 -25.90 24.13 -21.71
N ARG A 225 -26.72 25.19 -21.79
CA ARG A 225 -27.95 25.19 -22.59
C ARG A 225 -27.68 24.95 -24.09
N SER A 226 -26.52 25.35 -24.59
CA SER A 226 -26.06 25.05 -25.96
C SER A 226 -26.00 23.54 -26.23
N VAL A 227 -25.47 22.76 -25.29
CA VAL A 227 -25.38 21.30 -25.38
C VAL A 227 -26.76 20.68 -25.27
N LEU A 228 -27.59 21.17 -24.35
CA LEU A 228 -28.97 20.70 -24.15
C LEU A 228 -29.86 20.94 -25.38
N LEU A 229 -29.68 22.07 -26.08
CA LEU A 229 -30.42 22.38 -27.32
C LEU A 229 -30.01 21.49 -28.51
N GLY A 230 -28.76 21.04 -28.55
CA GLY A 230 -28.31 20.02 -29.52
C GLY A 230 -28.83 18.60 -29.20
N LEU A 231 -29.28 18.38 -27.97
CA LEU A 231 -29.83 17.14 -27.44
C LEU A 231 -31.38 17.17 -27.40
N ALA A 232 -32.04 17.95 -28.28
CA ALA A 232 -33.50 18.17 -28.28
C ALA A 232 -34.36 16.89 -28.43
N LEU A 233 -33.74 15.74 -28.63
CA LEU A 233 -34.34 14.40 -28.68
C LEU A 233 -33.60 13.43 -27.74
N LEU A 234 -33.44 13.78 -26.47
CA LEU A 234 -32.98 12.80 -25.47
C LEU A 234 -34.03 11.70 -25.36
N GLU A 235 -33.66 10.51 -25.83
CA GLU A 235 -34.41 9.28 -25.58
C GLU A 235 -33.99 8.70 -24.22
N THR A 236 -34.83 7.85 -23.67
CA THR A 236 -34.52 7.16 -22.42
C THR A 236 -33.23 6.34 -22.58
N GLY A 237 -32.27 6.54 -21.67
CA GLY A 237 -30.95 5.90 -21.71
C GLY A 237 -29.85 6.77 -22.33
N SER A 238 -30.15 8.01 -22.72
CA SER A 238 -29.14 8.94 -23.24
C SER A 238 -28.16 9.40 -22.17
N ILE A 239 -26.87 9.43 -22.50
CA ILE A 239 -25.83 10.03 -21.66
C ILE A 239 -25.86 11.55 -21.87
N VAL A 240 -26.13 12.28 -20.80
CA VAL A 240 -26.16 13.76 -20.81
C VAL A 240 -24.78 14.34 -20.51
N SER A 241 -24.03 13.68 -19.64
CA SER A 241 -22.69 14.08 -19.23
C SER A 241 -21.91 12.87 -18.77
N GLN A 242 -20.69 12.71 -19.26
CA GLN A 242 -19.73 11.75 -18.75
C GLN A 242 -18.72 12.46 -17.87
N ILE A 243 -18.58 12.01 -16.62
CA ILE A 243 -17.56 12.50 -15.71
C ILE A 243 -16.35 11.58 -15.84
N LYS A 244 -15.21 12.20 -16.11
CA LYS A 244 -13.90 11.55 -16.19
C LYS A 244 -13.07 11.91 -14.98
N MET A 245 -12.05 11.10 -14.74
CA MET A 245 -11.09 11.34 -13.68
C MET A 245 -9.69 10.92 -14.12
N TYR A 246 -8.70 11.57 -13.54
CA TYR A 246 -7.29 11.15 -13.57
C TYR A 246 -6.59 11.67 -12.32
N TYR A 247 -5.39 11.18 -12.04
CA TYR A 247 -4.52 11.77 -11.02
C TYR A 247 -3.19 12.23 -11.59
N THR A 248 -2.66 13.30 -11.01
CA THR A 248 -1.31 13.81 -11.30
C THR A 248 -0.45 13.61 -10.07
N PRO A 249 0.56 12.71 -10.11
CA PRO A 249 1.40 12.45 -8.95
C PRO A 249 2.36 13.62 -8.68
N THR A 250 2.50 13.98 -7.40
CA THR A 250 3.56 14.89 -6.94
C THR A 250 4.72 14.08 -6.36
N LEU A 251 4.41 13.11 -5.49
CA LEU A 251 5.31 12.06 -5.04
C LEU A 251 4.54 10.74 -5.00
N TRP A 252 4.90 9.79 -5.85
CA TRP A 252 4.13 8.56 -6.04
C TRP A 252 5.03 7.34 -6.25
N ASN A 253 4.51 6.17 -5.89
CA ASN A 253 5.13 4.89 -6.19
C ASN A 253 4.18 4.10 -7.11
N ASN A 254 4.72 3.48 -8.16
CA ASN A 254 3.92 2.79 -9.18
C ASN A 254 3.18 1.54 -8.66
N SER A 255 3.56 1.02 -7.49
CA SER A 255 2.80 -0.04 -6.82
C SER A 255 1.54 0.47 -6.14
N LEU A 256 1.40 1.79 -5.91
CA LEU A 256 0.22 2.37 -5.28
C LEU A 256 -0.85 2.67 -6.32
N HIS A 257 -2.08 2.32 -6.00
CA HIS A 257 -3.26 2.50 -6.84
C HIS A 257 -4.33 3.32 -6.13
N LEU A 258 -4.99 4.21 -6.86
CA LEU A 258 -6.11 5.00 -6.37
C LEU A 258 -7.39 4.54 -7.00
N TYR A 259 -8.46 4.46 -6.21
CA TYR A 259 -9.79 4.14 -6.69
C TYR A 259 -10.80 5.15 -6.13
N ALA A 260 -11.84 5.45 -6.89
CA ALA A 260 -12.92 6.35 -6.46
C ALA A 260 -14.26 5.63 -6.50
N ASN A 261 -15.10 5.84 -5.48
CA ASN A 261 -16.47 5.35 -5.45
C ASN A 261 -17.45 6.48 -5.20
N ARG A 262 -18.44 6.59 -6.08
CA ARG A 262 -19.57 7.48 -5.92
C ARG A 262 -20.61 6.84 -5.00
N ASN A 263 -20.91 7.51 -3.88
CA ASN A 263 -21.82 6.99 -2.85
C ASN A 263 -23.19 7.68 -2.83
N GLY A 264 -23.54 8.41 -3.90
CA GLY A 264 -24.78 9.16 -3.95
C GLY A 264 -24.73 10.25 -5.00
N GLY A 265 -25.45 11.33 -4.73
CA GLY A 265 -25.60 12.46 -5.62
C GLY A 265 -27.04 12.76 -5.94
N THR A 266 -27.31 14.02 -6.28
CA THR A 266 -28.63 14.45 -6.74
C THR A 266 -28.49 14.98 -8.15
N GLY A 267 -29.21 14.36 -9.08
CA GLY A 267 -29.45 14.93 -10.40
C GLY A 267 -30.76 15.72 -10.37
N THR A 268 -30.79 16.88 -11.02
CA THR A 268 -31.99 17.71 -11.14
C THR A 268 -32.26 18.07 -12.59
N ILE A 269 -33.55 18.14 -12.91
CA ILE A 269 -34.06 18.64 -14.19
C ILE A 269 -34.95 19.84 -13.88
N THR A 270 -34.75 20.93 -14.62
CA THR A 270 -35.65 22.09 -14.61
C THR A 270 -36.25 22.25 -16.00
N GLY A 271 -37.53 22.62 -16.06
CA GLY A 271 -38.28 22.80 -17.31
C GLY A 271 -39.49 21.90 -17.40
N VAL A 272 -40.16 21.90 -18.56
CA VAL A 272 -41.32 21.03 -18.80
C VAL A 272 -40.84 19.74 -19.43
N CYS A 273 -40.97 18.64 -18.69
CA CYS A 273 -40.88 17.31 -19.23
C CYS A 273 -41.84 16.35 -18.49
N LEU A 274 -42.50 15.48 -19.25
CA LEU A 274 -43.38 14.45 -18.71
C LEU A 274 -42.60 13.14 -18.51
N GLY A 275 -42.59 12.64 -17.27
CA GLY A 275 -41.93 11.39 -16.92
C GLY A 275 -40.40 11.42 -17.01
N CYS A 276 -39.80 12.61 -17.03
CA CYS A 276 -38.35 12.73 -17.03
C CYS A 276 -37.73 12.44 -15.67
N SER A 277 -36.60 11.76 -15.68
CA SER A 277 -35.69 11.66 -14.54
C SER A 277 -34.24 11.73 -15.01
N VAL A 278 -33.37 12.16 -14.11
CA VAL A 278 -31.93 11.96 -14.25
C VAL A 278 -31.48 10.98 -13.19
N TYR A 279 -30.56 10.12 -13.59
CA TYR A 279 -29.95 9.14 -12.71
C TYR A 279 -28.49 8.98 -13.08
N PHE A 280 -27.74 8.36 -12.19
CA PHE A 280 -26.32 8.10 -12.43
C PHE A 280 -26.12 6.64 -12.76
N ASN A 281 -25.27 6.38 -13.75
CA ASN A 281 -24.77 5.04 -14.05
C ASN A 281 -23.27 4.97 -13.79
N ASN A 282 -22.78 3.77 -13.48
CA ASN A 282 -21.38 3.53 -13.12
C ASN A 282 -20.90 4.29 -11.86
N GLY A 283 -19.61 4.16 -11.58
CA GLY A 283 -18.91 4.81 -10.47
C GLY A 283 -19.16 4.23 -9.08
N ASN A 284 -19.94 3.15 -8.96
CA ASN A 284 -20.33 2.51 -7.69
C ASN A 284 -19.50 1.26 -7.30
N THR A 285 -18.45 0.94 -8.06
CA THR A 285 -17.63 -0.28 -7.91
C THR A 285 -16.14 0.01 -7.69
N TYR A 286 -15.79 1.23 -7.26
CA TYR A 286 -14.40 1.67 -7.13
C TYR A 286 -13.53 1.43 -8.39
N PRO A 287 -13.88 2.02 -9.55
CA PRO A 287 -12.97 2.07 -10.69
C PRO A 287 -11.63 2.73 -10.31
N GLU A 288 -10.55 2.27 -10.95
CA GLU A 288 -9.21 2.82 -10.74
C GLU A 288 -9.10 4.20 -11.38
N ILE A 289 -8.50 5.14 -10.65
CA ILE A 289 -8.10 6.45 -11.13
C ILE A 289 -6.73 6.26 -11.77
N LEU A 290 -6.63 6.48 -13.08
CA LEU A 290 -5.38 6.35 -13.82
C LEU A 290 -4.64 7.70 -13.87
N GLN A 291 -3.37 7.69 -14.30
CA GLN A 291 -2.64 8.94 -14.59
C GLN A 291 -3.07 9.59 -15.92
N THR A 292 -3.96 8.92 -16.64
CA THR A 292 -4.62 9.38 -17.86
C THR A 292 -6.12 9.40 -17.64
N ASP A 293 -6.83 10.18 -18.44
CA ASP A 293 -8.30 10.24 -18.39
C ASP A 293 -8.94 8.85 -18.43
N SER A 294 -9.75 8.53 -17.42
CA SER A 294 -10.64 7.38 -17.38
C SER A 294 -12.07 7.83 -17.11
N ALA A 295 -13.06 7.11 -17.66
CA ALA A 295 -14.45 7.36 -17.36
C ALA A 295 -14.77 6.91 -15.92
N PHE A 296 -15.50 7.74 -15.17
CA PHE A 296 -15.88 7.45 -13.79
C PHE A 296 -17.37 7.12 -13.65
N PHE A 297 -18.25 8.06 -13.99
CA PHE A 297 -19.69 7.84 -13.99
C PHE A 297 -20.37 8.72 -15.04
N ASP A 298 -21.58 8.31 -15.41
CA ASP A 298 -22.39 9.01 -16.39
C ASP A 298 -23.65 9.58 -15.71
N LEU A 299 -23.99 10.83 -16.03
CA LEU A 299 -25.32 11.38 -15.79
C LEU A 299 -26.21 10.99 -16.97
N MET A 300 -27.21 10.16 -16.69
CA MET A 300 -28.15 9.65 -17.66
C MET A 300 -29.49 10.37 -17.57
N PHE A 301 -30.20 10.38 -18.69
CA PHE A 301 -31.56 10.86 -18.81
C PHE A 301 -32.52 9.71 -19.11
N ALA A 302 -33.65 9.69 -18.43
CA ALA A 302 -34.82 8.88 -18.78
C ALA A 302 -36.02 9.80 -18.97
N GLY A 303 -36.94 9.45 -19.86
CA GLY A 303 -38.12 10.25 -20.18
C GLY A 303 -38.50 10.21 -21.66
N THR A 304 -39.69 10.71 -21.96
CA THR A 304 -40.22 10.80 -23.33
C THR A 304 -40.39 12.28 -23.67
N LEU A 305 -39.54 12.81 -24.56
CA LEU A 305 -39.65 14.17 -25.14
C LEU A 305 -39.46 15.32 -24.13
N GLY A 306 -38.20 15.73 -23.92
CA GLY A 306 -37.82 16.93 -23.16
C GLY A 306 -38.07 18.25 -23.90
N LEU A 307 -39.30 18.47 -24.40
CA LEU A 307 -39.67 19.58 -25.31
C LEU A 307 -39.26 20.97 -24.79
N LEU A 308 -39.23 21.19 -23.47
CA LEU A 308 -38.79 22.44 -22.84
C LEU A 308 -37.91 22.20 -21.60
N VAL A 309 -37.02 21.21 -21.63
CA VAL A 309 -36.00 21.09 -20.58
C VAL A 309 -35.08 22.30 -20.68
N THR A 310 -34.99 23.09 -19.60
CA THR A 310 -34.19 24.32 -19.57
C THR A 310 -32.83 24.10 -18.92
N GLN A 311 -32.74 23.13 -18.01
CA GLN A 311 -31.53 22.84 -17.26
C GLN A 311 -31.49 21.37 -16.83
N ILE A 312 -30.32 20.77 -16.97
CA ILE A 312 -29.95 19.52 -16.29
C ILE A 312 -28.72 19.83 -15.45
N SER A 313 -28.71 19.37 -14.20
CA SER A 313 -27.55 19.53 -13.33
C SER A 313 -27.37 18.34 -12.41
N TYR A 314 -26.17 18.21 -11.86
CA TYR A 314 -25.93 17.37 -10.70
C TYR A 314 -25.30 18.20 -9.58
N SER A 315 -25.51 17.79 -8.34
CA SER A 315 -24.93 18.42 -7.15
C SER A 315 -24.68 17.40 -6.05
N SER A 316 -23.80 17.77 -5.11
CA SER A 316 -23.55 17.00 -3.88
C SER A 316 -23.22 15.55 -4.17
N ILE A 317 -22.24 15.29 -5.06
CA ILE A 317 -21.81 13.93 -5.37
C ILE A 317 -20.74 13.52 -4.36
N PRO A 318 -21.06 12.71 -3.33
CA PRO A 318 -20.05 12.19 -2.44
C PRO A 318 -19.20 11.13 -3.14
N ILE A 319 -17.90 11.23 -2.93
CA ILE A 319 -16.89 10.29 -3.41
C ILE A 319 -16.08 9.81 -2.22
N SER A 320 -15.94 8.49 -2.10
CA SER A 320 -14.93 7.83 -1.25
C SER A 320 -13.70 7.47 -2.08
N ILE A 321 -12.53 7.59 -1.47
CA ILE A 321 -11.25 7.20 -2.07
C ILE A 321 -10.76 5.92 -1.42
N ARG A 322 -10.19 5.03 -2.22
CA ARG A 322 -9.55 3.80 -1.77
C ARG A 322 -8.13 3.72 -2.29
N LEU A 323 -7.22 3.32 -1.43
CA LEU A 323 -5.80 3.08 -1.71
C LEU A 323 -5.57 1.57 -1.81
N GLY A 324 -4.89 1.14 -2.87
CA GLY A 324 -4.45 -0.24 -3.07
C GLY A 324 -2.94 -0.34 -3.31
N GLY A 325 -2.44 -1.57 -3.25
CA GLY A 325 -1.02 -1.88 -3.53
C GLY A 325 -0.04 -1.43 -2.45
N VAL A 326 -0.55 -1.12 -1.25
CA VAL A 326 0.26 -0.83 -0.07
C VAL A 326 1.07 -2.07 0.31
N SER A 327 2.38 -1.90 0.50
CA SER A 327 3.28 -2.97 0.92
C SER A 327 4.47 -2.38 1.68
N VAL A 328 5.09 -3.16 2.57
CA VAL A 328 6.37 -2.78 3.21
C VAL A 328 7.54 -2.71 2.24
N THR A 329 7.36 -3.25 1.03
CA THR A 329 8.29 -3.10 -0.09
C THR A 329 8.18 -1.73 -0.76
N VAL A 330 7.07 -1.01 -0.56
CA VAL A 330 6.94 0.39 -0.94
C VAL A 330 7.64 1.24 0.13
N PRO A 331 8.54 2.16 -0.26
CA PRO A 331 9.26 2.96 0.72
C PRO A 331 8.33 3.71 1.69
N ALA A 332 8.70 3.74 2.97
CA ALA A 332 8.00 4.52 3.98
C ALA A 332 8.18 6.02 3.67
N ALA A 333 7.09 6.70 3.33
CA ALA A 333 7.05 8.10 2.95
C ALA A 333 5.60 8.63 2.99
N THR A 334 5.46 9.95 2.85
CA THR A 334 4.16 10.58 2.57
C THR A 334 4.02 10.81 1.06
N TYR A 335 3.19 10.00 0.42
CA TYR A 335 2.86 10.06 -1.00
C TYR A 335 1.76 11.09 -1.24
N THR A 336 1.89 11.89 -2.30
CA THR A 336 0.96 12.97 -2.62
C THR A 336 0.61 12.99 -4.10
N ALA A 337 -0.65 13.27 -4.40
CA ALA A 337 -1.17 13.42 -5.76
C ALA A 337 -2.33 14.41 -5.80
N GLN A 338 -2.66 14.87 -7.00
CA GLN A 338 -3.88 15.63 -7.30
C GLN A 338 -4.84 14.75 -8.07
N ILE A 339 -6.06 14.58 -7.58
CA ILE A 339 -7.14 13.93 -8.32
C ILE A 339 -7.94 15.02 -9.02
N ASN A 340 -8.13 14.86 -10.32
CA ASN A 340 -8.91 15.77 -11.16
C ASN A 340 -10.17 15.06 -11.63
N PHE A 341 -11.32 15.72 -11.46
CA PHE A 341 -12.59 15.30 -12.02
C PHE A 341 -13.04 16.34 -13.04
N HIS A 342 -13.37 15.91 -14.24
CA HIS A 342 -13.75 16.80 -15.34
C HIS A 342 -14.80 16.18 -16.27
N GLN A 343 -15.33 17.00 -17.17
CA GLN A 343 -16.25 16.60 -18.24
C GLN A 343 -15.59 16.81 -19.61
#